data_AF-A0AAQ0HGP6-F1
#
_entry.id   AF-A0AAQ0HGP6-F1
#
_cell.length_a   1.000
_cell.length_b   1.000
_cell.length_c   1.000
_cell.angle_alpha   90.00
_cell.angle_beta   90.00
_cell.angle_gamma   90.00
#
_symmetry.space_group_name_H-M   'P 1'
#
loop_
_entity.id
_entity.type
_entity.pdbx_description
1 polymer ?
#
loop_
_entity_poly.entity_id
_entity_poly.type
_entity_poly.pdbx_seq_one_letter_code
_entity_poly.pdbx_strand_id
1 'polypeptide(L)' 'MPNVHLTEPMRDYVEGQIRSGAYANLSEVVRAGIRLLMEKDGARQFYALKAELEEAAAAAEAGGFAEFDARAFEPDAFRG' A
#
# COMPACT_ATOMS: atom_id res chain seq x y z
N MET A 1 -20.64 -16.55 -8.73
CA MET A 1 -19.21 -16.30 -8.45
C MET A 1 -18.55 -15.88 -9.75
N PRO A 2 -17.62 -14.91 -9.76
CA PRO A 2 -16.85 -14.61 -10.96
C PRO A 2 -16.08 -15.85 -11.40
N ASN A 3 -16.07 -16.12 -12.70
CA ASN A 3 -15.27 -17.20 -13.28
C ASN A 3 -13.86 -16.65 -13.54
N VAL A 4 -12.84 -17.32 -13.01
CA VAL A 4 -11.45 -16.89 -13.13
C VAL A 4 -10.71 -17.96 -13.92
N HIS A 5 -10.12 -17.57 -15.04
CA HIS A 5 -9.28 -18.46 -15.83
C HIS A 5 -7.83 -18.34 -15.38
N LEU A 6 -7.29 -19.47 -14.92
CA LEU A 6 -5.90 -19.60 -14.52
C LEU A 6 -5.08 -20.19 -15.66
N THR A 7 -3.86 -19.68 -15.83
CA THR A 7 -2.85 -20.35 -16.66
C THR A 7 -2.45 -21.67 -16.02
N GLU A 8 -1.81 -22.55 -16.78
CA GLU A 8 -1.40 -23.87 -16.31
C GLU A 8 -0.44 -23.81 -15.10
N PRO A 9 0.62 -22.98 -15.09
CA PRO A 9 1.49 -22.86 -13.91
C PRO A 9 0.74 -22.35 -12.66
N MET A 10 -0.27 -21.49 -12.83
CA MET A 10 -1.08 -21.01 -11.72
C MET A 10 -1.97 -22.12 -11.15
N ARG A 11 -2.53 -22.99 -12.01
CA ARG A 11 -3.29 -24.16 -11.54
C ARG A 11 -2.39 -25.09 -10.74
N ASP A 12 -1.22 -25.44 -11.26
CA ASP A 12 -0.27 -26.34 -10.58
C ASP A 12 0.10 -25.82 -9.19
N TYR A 13 0.36 -24.51 -9.09
CA TYR A 13 0.63 -23.84 -7.82
C TYR A 13 -0.56 -23.96 -6.85
N VAL A 14 -1.77 -23.59 -7.27
CA VAL A 14 -2.98 -23.64 -6.42
C VAL A 14 -3.26 -25.08 -5.99
N GLU A 15 -3.17 -26.05 -6.89
CA GLU A 15 -3.37 -27.46 -6.58
C GLU A 15 -2.32 -27.98 -5.60
N GLY A 16 -1.06 -27.56 -5.74
CA GLY A 16 0.00 -27.85 -4.78
C GLY A 16 -0.33 -27.34 -3.37
N GLN A 17 -0.85 -26.12 -3.28
CA GLN A 17 -1.25 -25.49 -2.01
C GLN A 17 -2.47 -26.16 -1.36
N ILE A 18 -3.39 -26.71 -2.17
CA ILE A 18 -4.53 -27.47 -1.65
C ILE A 18 -4.08 -28.86 -1.20
N ARG A 19 -3.26 -29.55 -2.01
CA ARG A 19 -2.73 -30.88 -1.71
C ARG A 19 -1.86 -30.89 -0.46
N SER A 20 -1.14 -29.80 -0.17
CA SER A 20 -0.37 -29.66 1.06
C SER A 20 -1.22 -29.41 2.31
N GLY A 21 -2.52 -29.13 2.13
CA GLY A 21 -3.44 -28.79 3.22
C GLY A 21 -3.36 -27.32 3.66
N ALA A 22 -2.61 -26.46 2.97
CA ALA A 22 -2.52 -25.04 3.31
C ALA A 22 -3.85 -24.30 3.05
N TYR A 23 -4.66 -24.77 2.10
CA TYR A 23 -5.99 -24.25 1.80
C TYR A 23 -6.96 -25.36 1.43
N ALA A 24 -8.24 -25.18 1.73
CA ALA A 24 -9.27 -26.19 1.46
C ALA A 24 -9.76 -26.17 0.01
N ASN A 25 -9.67 -25.03 -0.68
CA ASN A 25 -10.18 -24.86 -2.05
C ASN A 25 -9.56 -23.65 -2.77
N LEU A 26 -9.78 -23.59 -4.09
CA LEU A 26 -9.32 -22.49 -4.95
C LEU A 26 -9.77 -21.11 -4.44
N SER A 27 -11.01 -20.98 -3.97
CA SER A 27 -11.53 -19.69 -3.54
C SER A 27 -10.79 -19.13 -2.32
N GLU A 28 -10.26 -20.00 -1.45
CA GLU A 28 -9.42 -19.57 -0.33
C GLU A 28 -8.05 -19.07 -0.77
N VAL A 29 -7.41 -19.77 -1.72
CA VAL A 29 -6.13 -19.35 -2.30
C VAL A 29 -6.28 -17.98 -2.98
N VAL A 30 -7.35 -17.80 -3.77
CA VAL A 30 -7.64 -16.52 -4.44
C VAL A 30 -7.86 -15.41 -3.42
N ARG A 31 -8.66 -15.64 -2.37
CA ARG A 31 -8.86 -14.64 -1.30
C ARG A 31 -7.55 -14.29 -0.60
N ALA A 32 -6.69 -15.28 -0.33
CA ALA A 32 -5.38 -15.04 0.27
C ALA A 32 -4.49 -14.18 -0.64
N GLY A 33 -4.44 -14.49 -1.94
CA GLY A 33 -3.72 -13.68 -2.92
C GLY A 33 -4.24 -12.25 -3.01
N ILE A 34 -5.56 -12.05 -3.01
CA ILE A 34 -6.16 -10.71 -3.04
C ILE A 34 -5.83 -9.93 -1.76
N ARG A 35 -5.87 -10.55 -0.57
CA ARG A 35 -5.47 -9.87 0.69
C ARG A 35 -4.02 -9.40 0.63
N LEU A 36 -3.12 -10.24 0.12
CA LEU A 36 -1.71 -9.87 -0.04
C LEU A 36 -1.54 -8.68 -1.01
N LEU A 37 -2.33 -8.64 -2.09
CA LEU A 37 -2.35 -7.49 -3.00
C LEU A 37 -2.87 -6.23 -2.30
N MET A 38 -3.94 -6.32 -1.52
CA MET A 38 -4.48 -5.20 -0.75
C MET A 38 -3.45 -4.67 0.27
N GLU A 39 -2.73 -5.55 0.97
CA GLU A 39 -1.67 -5.17 1.90
C GLU A 39 -0.52 -4.45 1.19
N LYS A 40 -0.08 -4.98 0.05
CA LYS A 40 0.94 -4.34 -0.78
C LYS A 40 0.46 -2.97 -1.25
N ASP A 41 -0.80 -2.84 -1.65
CA ASP A 41 -1.39 -1.60 -2.13
C ASP A 41 -1.50 -0.55 -1.02
N GLY A 42 -1.91 -0.95 0.18
CA GLY A 42 -1.90 -0.07 1.36
C GLY A 42 -0.49 0.37 1.73
N ALA A 43 0.48 -0.54 1.66
CA ALA A 43 1.87 -0.22 1.97
C ALA A 43 2.51 0.73 0.93
N ARG A 44 2.08 0.69 -0.35
CA ARG A 44 2.60 1.57 -1.40
C ARG A 44 2.41 3.05 -1.06
N GLN A 45 1.25 3.44 -0.54
CA GLN A 45 0.98 4.84 -0.15
C GLN A 45 1.90 5.27 1.00
N PHE A 46 2.08 4.41 2.00
CA PHE A 46 2.98 4.66 3.11
C PHE A 46 4.42 4.87 2.64
N TYR A 47 4.94 3.99 1.78
CA TYR A 47 6.32 4.10 1.30
C TYR A 47 6.52 5.30 0.37
N ALA A 48 5.53 5.67 -0.44
CA ALA A 48 5.58 6.89 -1.24
C ALA A 48 5.67 8.13 -0.35
N LEU A 49 4.75 8.27 0.62
CA LEU A 49 4.77 9.37 1.57
C LEU A 49 6.07 9.40 2.39
N LYS A 50 6.56 8.23 2.83
CA LYS A 50 7.83 8.13 3.55
C LYS A 50 8.99 8.66 2.73
N ALA A 51 9.09 8.27 1.45
CA ALA A 51 10.16 8.74 0.57
C ALA A 51 10.08 10.26 0.34
N GLU A 52 8.88 10.80 0.12
CA GLU A 52 8.66 12.25 -0.01
C GLU A 52 9.07 13.01 1.26
N LEU A 53 8.74 12.48 2.44
CA LEU A 53 9.13 13.08 3.72
C LEU A 53 10.64 13.01 3.97
N GLU A 54 11.29 11.90 3.61
CA GLU A 54 12.75 11.76 3.71
C GLU A 54 13.47 12.78 2.81
N GLU A 55 12.98 12.99 1.59
CA GLU A 55 13.50 14.01 0.68
C GLU A 55 13.32 15.43 1.25
N ALA A 56 12.10 15.75 1.71
CA ALA A 56 11.81 17.05 2.30
C ALA A 56 12.64 17.33 3.57
N ALA A 57 12.84 16.31 4.42
CA ALA A 57 13.67 16.41 5.61
C ALA A 57 15.14 16.69 5.26
N ALA A 58 15.70 15.96 4.29
CA ALA A 58 17.07 16.19 3.82
C ALA A 58 17.24 17.59 3.21
N ALA A 59 16.25 18.07 2.45
CA ALA A 59 16.24 19.43 1.93
C ALA A 59 16.22 20.47 3.05
N ALA A 60 15.38 20.30 4.07
CA ALA A 60 15.32 21.20 5.22
C ALA A 60 16.62 21.21 6.02
N GLU A 61 17.24 20.04 6.26
CA GLU A 61 18.56 19.94 6.92
C GLU A 61 19.66 20.65 6.13
N ALA A 62 19.59 20.62 4.79
CA ALA A 62 20.49 21.37 3.91
C ALA A 62 20.16 22.88 3.81
N GLY A 63 19.17 23.38 4.56
CA GLY A 63 18.74 24.77 4.54
C GLY A 63 17.69 25.12 3.47
N GLY A 64 17.15 24.13 2.76
CA GLY A 64 16.09 24.24 1.77
C GLY A 64 14.69 24.38 2.37
N PHE A 65 14.52 25.29 3.33
CA PHE A 65 13.22 25.64 3.92
C PHE A 65 12.98 27.14 3.85
N ALA A 66 11.73 27.55 3.98
CA ALA A 66 11.32 28.95 4.05
C ALA A 66 10.57 29.21 5.37
N GLU A 67 10.68 30.43 5.89
CA GLU A 67 9.79 30.86 6.98
C GLU A 67 8.33 30.86 6.49
N PHE A 68 7.45 30.30 7.31
CA PHE A 68 6.03 30.19 7.01
C PHE A 68 5.21 30.90 8.09
N ASP A 69 4.48 31.94 7.69
CA ASP A 69 3.51 32.62 8.55
C ASP A 69 2.14 31.95 8.43
N ALA A 70 1.86 31.04 9.36
CA ALA A 70 0.59 30.33 9.44
C ALA A 70 -0.62 31.25 9.65
N ARG A 71 -0.43 32.39 10.34
CA ARG A 71 -1.53 33.33 10.64
C ARG A 71 -1.89 34.16 9.41
N ALA A 72 -0.91 34.53 8.60
CA ALA A 72 -1.16 35.18 7.32
C ALA A 72 -1.81 34.23 6.30
N PHE A 73 -1.41 32.95 6.32
CA PHE A 73 -1.93 31.94 5.40
C PHE A 73 -3.38 31.53 5.71
N GLU A 74 -3.70 31.27 6.98
CA GLU A 74 -5.04 30.83 7.40
C GLU A 74 -5.57 31.65 8.58
N PRO A 75 -5.91 32.94 8.36
CA PRO A 75 -6.27 33.85 9.44
C PRO A 75 -7.54 33.44 10.20
N ASP A 76 -8.46 32.74 9.54
CA ASP A 76 -9.73 32.31 10.14
C ASP A 76 -9.56 31.12 11.12
N ALA A 77 -8.51 30.30 10.97
CA ALA A 77 -8.21 29.19 11.88
C ALA A 77 -7.73 29.66 13.28
N PHE A 78 -7.35 30.93 13.41
CA PHE A 78 -6.83 31.53 14.64
C PHE A 78 -7.78 32.58 15.24
N ARG A 79 -9.00 32.73 14.71
CA ARG A 79 -10.05 33.53 15.37
C ARG A 79 -10.79 32.65 16.37
N GLY A 80 -10.48 32.81 17.65
CA GLY A 80 -11.30 32.32 18.75
C GLY A 80 -12.59 33.12 18.92
#